data_AF-A0A359JJN1-F1
#
_entry.id   AF-A0A359JJN1-F1
#
_cell.length_a   1.000
_cell.length_b   1.000
_cell.length_c   1.000
_cell.angle_alpha   90.00
_cell.angle_beta   90.00
_cell.angle_gamma   90.00
#
_symmetry.space_group_name_H-M   'P 1'
#
loop_
_entity.id
_entity.type
_entity.pdbx_description
1 polymer ?
#
loop_
_entity_poly.entity_id
_entity_poly.type
_entity_poly.pdbx_seq_one_letter_code
_entity_poly.pdbx_strand_id
1 'polypeptide(L)'
;MSEVEEKNLEISQEELDKLPKDTVHCFPASKTQILKRRIICLIIAALDAAAAGYLLAGKTDPGPLLWCVFGAIMLICIVVFIHTFVIAKYRVAMDYQKNEVALRYMFNKITIPFDSFDAREGAADRATQLLQNSTLGANMVKADYLVLDNVYEEVCYQTSSKDLASKEDFDMLAKEAKLVSSVYKAKEKYDALNVDENDSKKDSKDDTVDLVKEAIKEEKAEKAEKAAEEAAEAVKADAEEAV
;
A
#
# COMPACT_ATOMS: atom_id res chain seq x y z
N MET A 1 25.79 40.79 4.94
CA MET A 1 24.38 40.41 4.74
C MET A 1 24.35 39.72 3.38
N SER A 2 24.16 38.41 3.26
CA SER A 2 23.28 37.54 4.04
C SER A 2 23.87 36.11 4.13
N GLU A 3 24.49 35.78 5.27
CA GLU A 3 24.81 34.41 5.69
C GLU A 3 23.56 33.71 6.29
N VAL A 4 22.36 33.97 5.75
CA VAL A 4 21.08 33.63 6.43
C VAL A 4 20.15 32.76 5.57
N GLU A 5 20.51 32.39 4.34
CA GLU A 5 19.64 31.60 3.45
C GLU A 5 20.18 30.23 3.01
N GLU A 6 21.32 29.78 3.52
CA GLU A 6 21.60 28.34 3.64
C GLU A 6 21.13 27.89 5.03
N LYS A 7 19.82 27.77 5.21
CA LYS A 7 19.31 27.01 6.35
C LYS A 7 19.76 25.57 6.17
N ASN A 8 20.83 25.24 6.89
CA ASN A 8 21.31 23.90 7.18
C ASN A 8 20.15 22.91 7.33
N LEU A 9 19.84 22.21 6.24
CA LEU A 9 19.26 20.87 6.22
C LEU A 9 20.37 19.81 6.28
N GLU A 10 21.58 20.22 6.67
CA GLU A 10 22.64 19.33 7.13
C GLU A 10 22.14 18.64 8.40
N ILE A 11 21.98 17.32 8.32
CA ILE A 11 21.59 16.49 9.44
C ILE A 11 22.67 16.67 10.50
N SER A 12 22.27 17.15 11.69
CA SER A 12 23.23 17.39 12.75
C SER A 12 23.90 16.08 13.16
N GLN A 13 25.22 16.08 13.34
CA GLN A 13 25.97 14.86 13.66
C GLN A 13 25.53 14.23 15.00
N GLU A 14 24.99 15.05 15.91
CA GLU A 14 24.39 14.65 17.18
C GLU A 14 23.04 13.91 17.00
N GLU A 15 22.29 14.17 15.93
CA GLU A 15 21.09 13.40 15.58
C GLU A 15 21.42 12.10 14.85
N LEU A 16 22.48 12.09 14.03
CA LEU A 16 23.04 10.88 13.42
C LEU A 16 23.58 9.90 14.48
N ASP A 17 24.17 10.41 15.57
CA ASP A 17 24.68 9.59 16.67
C ASP A 17 23.58 8.86 17.47
N LYS A 18 22.31 9.24 17.31
CA LYS A 18 21.17 8.54 17.93
C LYS A 18 20.80 7.24 17.19
N LEU A 19 21.27 7.07 15.95
CA LEU A 19 21.00 5.88 15.16
C LEU A 19 21.97 4.74 15.53
N PRO A 20 21.52 3.47 15.51
CA PRO A 20 22.41 2.33 15.60
C PRO A 20 23.51 2.43 14.53
N LYS A 21 24.77 2.19 14.93
CA LYS A 21 25.92 2.25 14.02
C LYS A 21 26.31 0.87 13.53
N ASP A 22 26.52 0.74 12.23
CA ASP A 22 27.06 -0.45 11.55
C ASP A 22 26.31 -1.77 11.80
N THR A 23 25.01 -1.72 12.08
CA THR A 23 24.17 -2.90 12.24
C THR A 23 23.14 -3.06 11.12
N VAL A 24 22.73 -4.29 10.86
CA VAL A 24 21.60 -4.60 9.98
C VAL A 24 20.52 -5.27 10.82
N HIS A 25 19.41 -4.58 11.03
CA HIS A 25 18.29 -5.12 11.79
C HIS A 25 17.28 -5.73 10.82
N CYS A 26 17.12 -7.05 10.91
CA CYS A 26 16.25 -7.82 10.02
C CYS A 26 14.95 -8.18 10.72
N PHE A 27 13.82 -7.82 10.09
CA PHE A 27 12.48 -8.13 10.56
C PHE A 27 11.87 -9.22 9.66
N PRO A 28 11.85 -10.49 10.09
CA PRO A 28 11.32 -11.61 9.30
C PRO A 28 9.79 -11.60 9.23
N ALA A 29 9.23 -12.29 8.24
CA ALA A 29 7.78 -12.42 8.13
C ALA A 29 7.17 -13.46 9.08
N SER A 30 5.86 -13.35 9.28
CA SER A 30 5.06 -14.28 10.07
C SER A 30 5.25 -15.74 9.66
N LYS A 31 5.74 -16.57 10.60
CA LYS A 31 5.87 -18.03 10.43
C LYS A 31 4.54 -18.67 10.06
N THR A 32 3.44 -18.20 10.64
CA THR A 32 2.08 -18.69 10.38
C THR A 32 1.65 -18.40 8.95
N GLN A 33 1.90 -17.20 8.43
CA GLN A 33 1.57 -16.87 7.04
C GLN A 33 2.41 -17.70 6.05
N ILE A 34 3.71 -17.85 6.31
CA ILE A 34 4.62 -18.66 5.51
C ILE A 34 4.13 -20.11 5.44
N LEU A 35 3.80 -20.70 6.60
CA LEU A 35 3.35 -22.08 6.69
C LEU A 35 2.02 -22.30 5.95
N LYS A 36 1.05 -21.38 6.10
CA LYS A 36 -0.21 -21.42 5.35
C LYS A 36 0.02 -21.39 3.84
N ARG A 37 0.87 -20.48 3.35
CA ARG A 37 1.19 -20.39 1.91
C ARG A 37 1.84 -21.67 1.39
N ARG A 38 2.78 -22.25 2.15
CA ARG A 38 3.40 -23.54 1.80
C ARG A 38 2.39 -24.67 1.71
N ILE A 39 1.49 -24.80 2.69
CA ILE A 39 0.45 -25.83 2.70
C ILE A 39 -0.49 -25.66 1.49
N ILE A 40 -0.94 -24.44 1.22
CA ILE A 40 -1.80 -24.15 0.07
C ILE A 40 -1.11 -24.52 -1.25
N CYS A 41 0.16 -24.13 -1.43
CA CYS A 41 0.94 -24.50 -2.62
C CYS A 41 1.07 -26.03 -2.77
N LEU A 42 1.33 -26.76 -1.68
CA LEU A 42 1.43 -28.22 -1.71
C LEU A 42 0.09 -28.89 -2.09
N ILE A 43 -1.03 -28.39 -1.56
CA ILE A 43 -2.36 -28.90 -1.90
C ILE A 43 -2.68 -28.65 -3.37
N ILE A 44 -2.44 -27.43 -3.86
CA ILE A 44 -2.69 -27.09 -5.27
C ILE A 44 -1.82 -27.94 -6.19
N ALA A 45 -0.53 -28.06 -5.90
CA ALA A 45 0.38 -28.90 -6.69
C ALA A 45 -0.02 -30.39 -6.69
N ALA A 46 -0.50 -30.92 -5.55
CA ALA A 46 -0.98 -32.29 -5.47
C ALA A 46 -2.26 -32.52 -6.29
N LEU A 47 -3.19 -31.56 -6.25
CA LEU A 47 -4.42 -31.61 -7.06
C LEU A 47 -4.11 -31.51 -8.56
N ASP A 48 -3.18 -30.63 -8.93
CA ASP A 48 -2.72 -30.45 -10.32
C ASP A 48 -2.09 -31.74 -10.86
N ALA A 49 -1.17 -32.34 -10.09
CA ALA A 49 -0.54 -33.61 -10.44
C ALA A 49 -1.56 -34.77 -10.52
N ALA A 50 -2.54 -34.81 -9.62
CA ALA A 50 -3.61 -35.82 -9.65
C ALA A 50 -4.50 -35.67 -10.89
N ALA A 51 -4.86 -34.43 -11.26
CA ALA A 51 -5.65 -34.15 -12.45
C ALA A 51 -4.89 -34.51 -13.74
N ALA A 52 -3.62 -34.12 -13.83
CA ALA A 52 -2.75 -34.49 -14.94
C ALA A 52 -2.57 -36.02 -15.05
N GLY A 53 -2.37 -36.70 -13.91
CA GLY A 53 -2.25 -38.16 -13.85
C GLY A 53 -3.54 -38.89 -14.27
N TYR A 54 -4.71 -38.39 -13.88
CA TYR A 54 -6.00 -38.94 -14.30
C TYR A 54 -6.20 -38.84 -15.82
N LEU A 55 -5.85 -37.70 -16.43
CA LEU A 55 -5.96 -37.50 -17.88
C LEU A 55 -4.99 -38.41 -18.65
N LEU A 56 -3.76 -38.60 -18.16
CA LEU A 56 -2.82 -39.57 -18.73
C LEU A 56 -3.34 -41.02 -18.64
N ALA A 57 -3.93 -41.40 -17.50
CA ALA A 57 -4.45 -42.75 -17.28
C ALA A 57 -5.70 -43.06 -18.13
N GLY A 58 -6.54 -42.05 -18.39
CA GLY A 58 -7.74 -42.18 -19.22
C GLY A 58 -7.46 -42.39 -20.71
N LYS A 59 -6.19 -42.30 -21.16
CA LYS A 59 -5.80 -42.27 -22.58
C LYS A 59 -6.51 -41.17 -23.39
N THR A 60 -7.07 -40.19 -22.71
CA THR A 60 -7.67 -39.01 -23.32
C THR A 60 -6.57 -37.98 -23.43
N ASP A 61 -6.01 -37.76 -24.62
CA ASP A 61 -5.03 -36.70 -24.80
C ASP A 61 -5.74 -35.34 -24.68
N PRO A 62 -5.49 -34.55 -23.63
CA PRO A 62 -6.15 -33.27 -23.44
C PRO A 62 -5.60 -32.20 -24.40
N GLY A 63 -4.61 -32.54 -25.23
CA GLY A 63 -3.97 -31.64 -26.18
C GLY A 63 -2.90 -30.76 -25.53
N PRO A 64 -2.04 -30.14 -26.36
CA PRO A 64 -0.87 -29.39 -25.89
C PRO A 64 -1.22 -28.17 -25.05
N LEU A 65 -2.37 -27.53 -25.32
CA LEU A 65 -2.81 -26.34 -24.58
C LEU A 65 -3.05 -26.65 -23.09
N LEU A 66 -3.69 -27.78 -22.79
CA LEU A 66 -4.06 -28.13 -21.42
C LEU A 66 -2.83 -28.60 -20.63
N TRP A 67 -1.87 -29.25 -21.29
CA TRP A 67 -0.55 -29.52 -20.73
C TRP A 67 0.24 -28.26 -20.38
N CYS A 68 0.17 -27.22 -21.21
CA CYS A 68 0.77 -25.93 -20.90
C CYS A 68 0.14 -25.29 -19.65
N VAL A 69 -1.17 -25.45 -19.44
CA VAL A 69 -1.87 -24.94 -18.24
C VAL A 69 -1.38 -25.64 -16.98
N PHE A 70 -1.34 -26.98 -16.96
CA PHE A 70 -0.78 -27.74 -15.83
C PHE A 70 0.68 -27.37 -15.56
N GLY A 71 1.49 -27.26 -16.61
CA GLY A 71 2.88 -26.81 -16.51
C GLY A 71 3.02 -25.41 -15.90
N ALA A 72 2.17 -24.47 -16.30
CA ALA A 72 2.17 -23.11 -15.76
C ALA A 72 1.76 -23.07 -14.28
N ILE A 73 0.72 -23.83 -13.89
CA ILE A 73 0.25 -23.92 -12.50
C ILE A 73 1.36 -24.49 -11.61
N MET A 74 2.02 -25.56 -12.04
CA MET A 74 3.14 -26.14 -11.30
C MET A 74 4.33 -25.19 -11.17
N LEU A 75 4.67 -24.46 -12.24
CA LEU A 75 5.74 -23.47 -12.22
C LEU A 75 5.43 -22.34 -11.22
N ILE A 76 4.20 -21.83 -11.23
CA ILE A 76 3.75 -20.82 -10.26
C ILE A 76 3.87 -21.36 -8.82
N CYS A 77 3.45 -22.60 -8.57
CA CYS A 77 3.56 -23.22 -7.25
C CYS A 77 5.01 -23.29 -6.77
N ILE A 78 5.95 -23.68 -7.65
CA ILE A 78 7.38 -23.75 -7.34
C ILE A 78 7.93 -22.36 -7.02
N VAL A 79 7.62 -21.35 -7.84
CA VAL A 79 8.11 -19.98 -7.63
C VAL A 79 7.58 -19.41 -6.31
N VAL A 80 6.29 -19.57 -6.02
CA VAL A 80 5.70 -19.14 -4.74
C VAL A 80 6.33 -19.89 -3.57
N PHE A 81 6.57 -21.19 -3.71
CA PHE A 81 7.18 -22.02 -2.66
C PHE A 81 8.61 -21.58 -2.34
N ILE A 82 9.47 -21.39 -3.35
CA ILE A 82 10.84 -20.87 -3.18
C ILE A 82 10.81 -19.51 -2.51
N HIS A 83 9.90 -18.63 -2.95
CA HIS A 83 9.78 -17.29 -2.41
C HIS A 83 9.45 -17.29 -0.92
N THR A 84 8.69 -18.27 -0.42
CA THR A 84 8.43 -18.40 1.02
C THR A 84 9.69 -18.59 1.86
N PHE A 85 10.79 -19.13 1.32
CA PHE A 85 12.07 -19.23 2.04
C PHE A 85 12.84 -17.92 2.07
N VAL A 86 12.69 -17.09 1.04
CA VAL A 86 13.36 -15.80 0.93
C VAL A 86 12.75 -14.81 1.93
N ILE A 87 11.42 -14.71 1.97
CA ILE A 87 10.71 -13.82 2.91
C ILE A 87 10.89 -14.28 4.37
N ALA A 88 11.10 -15.58 4.60
CA ALA A 88 11.33 -16.11 5.95
C ALA A 88 12.59 -15.55 6.62
N LYS A 89 13.61 -15.13 5.85
CA LYS A 89 14.85 -14.57 6.39
C LYS A 89 14.68 -13.12 6.84
N TYR A 90 14.08 -12.30 5.98
CA TYR A 90 13.73 -10.92 6.31
C TYR A 90 12.68 -10.42 5.32
N ARG A 91 11.70 -9.66 5.81
CA ARG A 91 10.71 -8.95 5.01
C ARG A 91 11.04 -7.47 4.91
N VAL A 92 11.46 -6.88 6.02
CA VAL A 92 12.00 -5.52 6.08
C VAL A 92 13.35 -5.61 6.79
N ALA A 93 14.34 -4.89 6.28
CA ALA A 93 15.62 -4.75 6.94
C ALA A 93 16.01 -3.27 6.98
N MET A 94 16.41 -2.81 8.15
CA MET A 94 17.04 -1.50 8.35
C MET A 94 18.55 -1.72 8.24
N ASP A 95 19.17 -1.28 7.16
CA ASP A 95 20.61 -1.38 6.93
C ASP A 95 21.27 -0.05 7.28
N TYR A 96 21.87 0.02 8.48
CA TYR A 96 22.57 1.21 8.97
C TYR A 96 24.01 1.30 8.45
N GLN A 97 24.55 0.25 7.81
CA GLN A 97 25.87 0.33 7.15
C GLN A 97 25.79 1.07 5.83
N LYS A 98 24.69 0.85 5.10
CA LYS A 98 24.44 1.48 3.79
C LYS A 98 23.45 2.63 3.84
N ASN A 99 22.86 2.91 5.00
CA ASN A 99 21.80 3.89 5.19
C ASN A 99 20.61 3.65 4.25
N GLU A 100 20.16 2.41 4.15
CA GLU A 100 19.02 2.02 3.31
C GLU A 100 18.01 1.15 4.07
N VAL A 101 16.72 1.37 3.79
CA VAL A 101 15.64 0.47 4.16
C VAL A 101 15.44 -0.52 3.02
N ALA A 102 15.75 -1.80 3.27
CA ALA A 102 15.54 -2.87 2.30
C ALA A 102 14.23 -3.60 2.59
N LEU A 103 13.25 -3.45 1.69
CA LEU A 103 11.98 -4.14 1.75
C LEU A 103 11.93 -5.28 0.73
N ARG A 104 11.32 -6.40 1.12
CA ARG A 104 10.93 -7.46 0.19
C ARG A 104 9.42 -7.45 0.05
N TYR A 105 8.95 -6.91 -1.06
CA TYR A 105 7.55 -6.87 -1.41
C TYR A 105 7.29 -7.76 -2.61
N MET A 106 6.49 -8.81 -2.42
CA MET A 106 6.34 -9.89 -3.40
C MET A 106 7.74 -10.34 -3.87
N PHE A 107 7.94 -10.55 -5.16
CA PHE A 107 9.21 -11.04 -5.72
C PHE A 107 10.31 -9.98 -5.86
N ASN A 108 10.04 -8.72 -5.51
CA ASN A 108 10.98 -7.62 -5.69
C ASN A 108 11.66 -7.23 -4.36
N LYS A 109 12.95 -6.90 -4.46
CA LYS A 109 13.69 -6.19 -3.42
C LYS A 109 13.61 -4.70 -3.76
N ILE A 110 13.05 -3.91 -2.85
CA ILE A 110 13.04 -2.45 -2.92
C ILE A 110 14.05 -1.95 -1.89
N THR A 111 14.85 -0.98 -2.28
CA THR A 111 15.83 -0.32 -1.40
C THR A 111 15.51 1.16 -1.41
N ILE A 112 15.18 1.70 -0.24
CA ILE A 112 14.87 3.12 -0.06
C ILE A 112 16.01 3.73 0.75
N PRO A 113 16.78 4.69 0.22
CA PRO A 113 17.82 5.36 1.00
C PRO A 113 17.20 6.19 2.13
N PHE A 114 17.90 6.33 3.26
CA PHE A 114 17.39 7.08 4.42
C PHE A 114 17.09 8.55 4.10
N ASP A 115 17.82 9.14 3.15
CA ASP A 115 17.61 10.52 2.68
C ASP A 115 16.24 10.75 2.04
N SER A 116 15.62 9.70 1.49
CA SER A 116 14.32 9.76 0.86
C SER A 116 13.23 9.01 1.62
N PHE A 117 13.58 8.45 2.78
CA PHE A 117 12.69 7.57 3.53
C PHE A 117 11.81 8.36 4.51
N ASP A 118 10.52 8.06 4.50
CA ASP A 118 9.59 8.54 5.52
C ASP A 118 8.75 7.39 6.10
N ALA A 119 8.46 7.48 7.40
CA ALA A 119 7.73 6.46 8.15
C ALA A 119 6.48 7.06 8.78
N ARG A 120 5.30 6.53 8.41
CA ARG A 120 4.00 7.04 8.87
C ARG A 120 3.14 5.93 9.43
N GLU A 121 2.30 6.27 10.39
CA GLU A 121 1.27 5.33 10.86
C GLU A 121 0.26 5.09 9.74
N GLY A 122 0.05 3.83 9.41
CA GLY A 122 -0.91 3.42 8.39
C GLY A 122 -2.30 3.21 8.97
N ALA A 123 -3.30 3.33 8.12
CA ALA A 123 -4.66 2.87 8.42
C ALA A 123 -4.95 1.56 7.68
N ALA A 124 -5.89 0.79 8.20
CA ALA A 124 -6.46 -0.33 7.45
C ALA A 124 -7.09 0.20 6.16
N ASP A 125 -6.94 -0.53 5.06
CA ASP A 125 -7.65 -0.22 3.83
C ASP A 125 -9.17 -0.41 4.01
N ARG A 126 -9.97 0.22 3.14
CA ARG A 126 -11.43 0.23 3.26
C ARG A 126 -12.02 -1.18 3.26
N ALA A 127 -11.44 -2.12 2.51
CA ALA A 127 -11.91 -3.50 2.48
C ALA A 127 -11.67 -4.20 3.83
N THR A 128 -10.49 -4.03 4.42
CA THR A 128 -10.21 -4.59 5.76
C THR A 128 -11.05 -3.94 6.85
N GLN A 129 -11.32 -2.63 6.77
CA GLN A 129 -12.22 -1.96 7.71
C GLN A 129 -13.64 -2.54 7.63
N LEU A 130 -14.17 -2.75 6.41
CA LEU A 130 -15.48 -3.38 6.21
C LEU A 130 -15.52 -4.81 6.74
N LEU A 131 -14.46 -5.59 6.54
CA LEU A 131 -14.35 -6.95 7.07
C LEU A 131 -14.34 -6.95 8.61
N GLN A 132 -13.56 -6.05 9.23
CA GLN A 132 -13.51 -5.93 10.69
C GLN A 132 -14.85 -5.50 11.30
N ASN A 133 -15.61 -4.68 10.58
CA ASN A 133 -16.94 -4.21 11.02
C ASN A 133 -18.06 -5.24 10.74
N SER A 134 -17.77 -6.32 10.01
CA SER A 134 -18.72 -7.40 9.76
C SER A 134 -18.76 -8.42 10.91
N THR A 135 -19.86 -9.17 11.01
CA THR A 135 -20.00 -10.29 11.96
C THR A 135 -18.92 -11.37 11.80
N LEU A 136 -18.35 -11.51 10.59
CA LEU A 136 -17.22 -12.39 10.29
C LEU A 136 -15.88 -11.86 10.87
N GLY A 137 -15.76 -10.55 11.08
CA GLY A 137 -14.55 -9.89 11.57
C GLY A 137 -14.51 -9.64 13.07
N ALA A 138 -15.60 -9.88 13.81
CA ALA A 138 -15.71 -9.57 15.23
C ALA A 138 -14.64 -10.25 16.11
N ASN A 139 -14.12 -11.41 15.67
CA ASN A 139 -13.05 -12.15 16.35
C ASN A 139 -11.66 -11.94 15.74
N MET A 140 -11.51 -11.06 14.73
CA MET A 140 -10.21 -10.79 14.14
C MET A 140 -9.41 -9.81 15.00
N VAL A 141 -8.22 -10.22 15.42
CA VAL A 141 -7.24 -9.33 16.03
C VAL A 141 -6.98 -8.15 15.10
N LYS A 142 -7.16 -6.92 15.60
CA LYS A 142 -6.83 -5.70 14.84
C LYS A 142 -5.34 -5.69 14.52
N ALA A 143 -5.02 -5.44 13.25
CA ALA A 143 -3.64 -5.29 12.81
C ALA A 143 -3.25 -3.81 12.91
N ASP A 144 -2.04 -3.57 13.39
CA ASP A 144 -1.40 -2.26 13.37
C ASP A 144 -0.69 -2.12 12.02
N TYR A 145 -0.63 -0.92 11.45
CA TYR A 145 -0.05 -0.69 10.13
C TYR A 145 1.01 0.40 10.16
N LEU A 146 2.06 0.19 9.39
CA LEU A 146 3.16 1.11 9.19
C LEU A 146 3.37 1.31 7.70
N VAL A 147 3.39 2.57 7.27
CA VAL A 147 3.74 2.98 5.91
C VAL A 147 5.23 3.31 5.91
N LEU A 148 5.94 2.69 4.98
CA LEU A 148 7.36 2.82 4.69
C LEU A 148 7.45 3.43 3.29
N ASP A 149 7.71 4.71 3.23
CA ASP A 149 7.51 5.51 2.02
C ASP A 149 8.83 6.03 1.47
N ASN A 150 8.89 6.16 0.15
CA ASN A 150 9.92 6.93 -0.53
C ASN A 150 9.28 8.23 -0.99
N VAL A 151 9.65 9.36 -0.39
CA VAL A 151 8.96 10.64 -0.60
C VAL A 151 9.00 11.12 -2.06
N TYR A 152 10.02 10.72 -2.83
CA TYR A 152 10.16 11.09 -4.24
C TYR A 152 9.46 10.12 -5.21
N GLU A 153 8.95 8.99 -4.72
CA GLU A 153 8.21 8.01 -5.53
C GLU A 153 6.73 8.05 -5.17
N GLU A 154 5.86 7.82 -6.16
CA GLU A 154 4.41 7.75 -5.93
C GLU A 154 3.97 6.44 -5.23
N VAL A 155 4.88 5.50 -5.02
CA VAL A 155 4.58 4.16 -4.53
C VAL A 155 4.82 4.08 -3.02
N CYS A 156 3.75 3.94 -2.25
CA CYS A 156 3.83 3.72 -0.81
C CYS A 156 3.85 2.22 -0.47
N TYR A 157 4.78 1.78 0.39
CA TYR A 157 4.80 0.41 0.89
C TYR A 157 4.20 0.33 2.29
N GLN A 158 3.26 -0.59 2.50
CA GLN A 158 2.61 -0.79 3.80
C GLN A 158 2.96 -2.17 4.36
N THR A 159 3.31 -2.21 5.65
CA THR A 159 3.48 -3.45 6.42
C THR A 159 2.55 -3.44 7.63
N SER A 160 2.18 -4.62 8.12
CA SER A 160 1.31 -4.77 9.28
C SER A 160 1.92 -5.60 10.42
N SER A 161 1.35 -5.51 11.61
CA SER A 161 1.77 -6.36 12.74
C SER A 161 1.53 -7.86 12.51
N LYS A 162 0.64 -8.22 11.56
CA LYS A 162 0.40 -9.61 11.14
C LYS A 162 1.40 -10.11 10.10
N ASP A 163 2.11 -9.18 9.46
CA ASP A 163 3.02 -9.44 8.35
C ASP A 163 4.41 -9.83 8.81
N LEU A 164 4.80 -9.38 10.00
CA LEU A 164 6.07 -9.67 10.66
C LEU A 164 5.98 -10.91 11.57
N ALA A 165 7.13 -11.39 12.02
CA ALA A 165 7.24 -12.60 12.84
C ALA A 165 6.55 -12.47 14.21
N SER A 166 6.61 -11.29 14.80
CA SER A 166 5.95 -10.96 16.07
C SER A 166 5.47 -9.51 16.12
N LYS A 167 4.62 -9.19 17.11
CA LYS A 167 4.22 -7.80 17.38
C LYS A 167 5.39 -6.97 17.93
N GLU A 168 6.28 -7.60 18.69
CA GLU A 168 7.50 -6.96 19.20
C GLU A 168 8.42 -6.52 18.06
N ASP A 169 8.56 -7.36 17.02
CA ASP A 169 9.31 -7.00 15.80
C ASP A 169 8.66 -5.81 15.07
N PHE A 170 7.33 -5.75 15.05
CA PHE A 170 6.61 -4.62 14.47
C PHE A 170 6.82 -3.33 15.27
N ASP A 171 6.72 -3.39 16.59
CA ASP A 171 6.91 -2.23 17.47
C ASP A 171 8.37 -1.73 17.41
N MET A 172 9.34 -2.64 17.29
CA MET A 172 10.75 -2.30 17.10
C MET A 172 10.99 -1.66 15.74
N LEU A 173 10.47 -2.24 14.65
CA LEU A 173 10.53 -1.65 13.31
C LEU A 173 9.89 -0.25 13.29
N ALA A 174 8.72 -0.07 13.92
CA ALA A 174 8.04 1.21 13.95
C ALA A 174 8.85 2.28 14.71
N LYS A 175 9.52 1.91 15.80
CA LYS A 175 10.42 2.81 16.53
C LYS A 175 11.63 3.18 15.68
N GLU A 176 12.29 2.21 15.06
CA GLU A 176 13.46 2.44 14.22
C GLU A 176 13.12 3.28 12.98
N ALA A 177 12.04 2.93 12.28
CA ALA A 177 11.59 3.66 11.10
C ALA A 177 11.22 5.12 11.43
N LYS A 178 10.51 5.36 12.55
CA LYS A 178 10.19 6.72 13.01
C LYS A 178 11.45 7.49 13.43
N LEU A 179 12.43 6.81 14.05
CA LEU A 179 13.70 7.44 14.38
C LEU A 179 14.43 7.90 13.12
N VAL A 180 14.55 7.04 12.11
CA VAL A 180 15.17 7.40 10.81
C VAL A 180 14.43 8.57 10.16
N SER A 181 13.11 8.51 10.04
CA SER A 181 12.30 9.61 9.49
C SER A 181 12.51 10.93 10.25
N SER A 182 12.57 10.88 11.59
CA SER A 182 12.78 12.07 12.42
C SER A 182 14.17 12.71 12.29
N VAL A 183 15.19 11.91 11.95
CA VAL A 183 16.57 12.38 11.78
C VAL A 183 16.77 12.93 10.37
N TYR A 184 16.34 12.19 9.35
CA TYR A 184 16.58 12.57 7.96
C TYR A 184 15.57 13.60 7.43
N LYS A 185 14.36 13.64 8.01
CA LYS A 185 13.28 14.58 7.68
C LYS A 185 13.04 14.73 6.18
N ALA A 186 13.09 13.59 5.47
CA ALA A 186 12.99 13.52 4.01
C ALA A 186 11.75 14.24 3.48
N LYS A 187 10.63 14.13 4.19
CA LYS A 187 9.38 14.79 3.84
C LYS A 187 9.44 16.31 3.96
N GLU A 188 10.00 16.84 5.05
CA GLU A 188 10.16 18.29 5.23
C GLU A 188 11.08 18.89 4.15
N LYS A 189 12.13 18.14 3.77
CA LYS A 189 13.03 18.51 2.66
C LYS A 189 12.28 18.56 1.32
N TYR A 190 11.48 17.53 1.03
CA TYR A 190 10.69 17.46 -0.20
C TYR A 190 9.62 18.56 -0.27
N ASP A 191 8.88 18.77 0.82
CA ASP A 191 7.84 19.80 0.89
C ASP A 191 8.47 21.20 0.72
N ALA A 192 9.64 21.47 1.32
CA ALA A 192 10.36 22.73 1.12
C ALA A 192 10.77 22.97 -0.35
N LEU A 193 11.31 21.95 -1.02
CA LEU A 193 11.70 22.05 -2.44
C LEU A 193 10.49 22.32 -3.37
N ASN A 194 9.34 21.72 -3.07
CA ASN A 194 8.13 21.89 -3.88
C ASN A 194 7.36 23.19 -3.59
N VAL A 195 7.60 23.84 -2.44
CA VAL A 195 7.04 25.16 -2.16
C VAL A 195 7.73 26.23 -3.02
N ASP A 196 9.05 26.12 -3.22
CA ASP A 196 9.81 27.04 -4.08
C ASP A 196 9.47 26.90 -5.58
N GLU A 197 9.10 25.71 -6.06
CA GLU A 197 8.57 25.52 -7.42
C GLU A 197 7.16 26.12 -7.61
N ASN A 198 6.32 26.11 -6.58
CA ASN A 198 4.95 26.65 -6.68
C ASN A 198 4.89 28.18 -6.58
N ASP A 199 5.84 28.82 -5.90
CA ASP A 199 5.96 30.29 -5.93
C ASP A 199 6.58 30.82 -7.24
N SER A 200 7.26 29.97 -8.03
CA SER A 200 7.73 30.30 -9.39
C SER A 200 6.73 29.97 -10.52
N LYS A 201 5.63 29.26 -10.22
CA LYS A 201 4.52 28.97 -11.16
C LYS A 201 3.18 29.59 -10.76
N LYS A 202 3.20 30.66 -9.95
CA LYS A 202 2.00 31.36 -9.49
C LYS A 202 1.36 32.30 -10.53
N ASP A 203 1.48 31.96 -11.82
CA ASP A 203 0.90 32.71 -12.95
C ASP A 203 0.09 31.84 -13.93
N SER A 204 -0.34 30.63 -13.52
CA SER A 204 -1.45 29.96 -14.22
C SER A 204 -2.58 29.66 -13.24
N LYS A 205 -3.57 30.54 -13.21
CA LYS A 205 -4.89 30.23 -12.66
C LYS A 205 -5.36 28.93 -13.28
N ASP A 206 -5.63 27.94 -12.43
CA ASP A 206 -6.26 26.69 -12.81
C ASP A 206 -7.75 26.94 -13.05
N ASP A 207 -8.05 27.46 -14.25
CA ASP A 207 -9.41 27.76 -14.73
C ASP A 207 -10.30 26.49 -14.80
N THR A 208 -9.71 25.29 -14.67
CA THR A 208 -10.40 24.01 -14.78
C THR A 208 -11.25 23.66 -13.55
N VAL A 209 -10.81 24.04 -12.35
CA VAL A 209 -11.52 23.70 -11.11
C VAL A 209 -12.76 24.58 -10.89
N ASP A 210 -12.72 25.82 -11.38
CA ASP A 210 -13.84 26.75 -11.27
C ASP A 210 -14.96 26.43 -12.28
N LEU A 211 -14.61 26.01 -13.50
CA LEU A 211 -15.57 25.51 -14.50
C LEU A 211 -16.36 24.29 -14.00
N VAL A 212 -15.72 23.36 -13.30
CA VAL A 212 -16.40 22.16 -12.75
C VAL A 212 -17.33 22.54 -11.59
N LYS A 213 -16.95 23.52 -10.76
CA LYS A 213 -17.82 23.98 -9.66
C LYS A 213 -19.03 24.77 -10.16
N GLU A 214 -18.89 25.55 -11.23
CA GLU A 214 -20.02 26.23 -11.87
C GLU A 214 -20.96 25.24 -12.56
N ALA A 215 -20.42 24.26 -13.31
CA ALA A 215 -21.24 23.22 -13.95
C ALA A 215 -22.05 22.39 -12.94
N ILE A 216 -21.48 22.05 -11.78
CA ILE A 216 -22.18 21.32 -10.72
C ILE A 216 -23.27 22.18 -10.04
N LYS A 217 -23.09 23.51 -10.00
CA LYS A 217 -24.11 24.42 -9.47
C LYS A 217 -25.28 24.59 -10.43
N GLU A 218 -24.99 24.74 -11.73
CA GLU A 218 -26.03 24.87 -12.76
C GLU A 218 -26.87 23.59 -12.87
N GLU A 219 -26.24 22.41 -12.87
CA GLU A 219 -26.96 21.13 -12.95
C GLU A 219 -27.87 20.89 -11.71
N LYS A 220 -27.44 21.37 -10.53
CA LYS A 220 -28.26 21.31 -9.31
C LYS A 220 -29.41 22.32 -9.32
N ALA A 221 -29.21 23.50 -9.92
CA ALA A 221 -30.27 24.50 -10.07
C ALA A 221 -31.34 24.01 -11.06
N GLU A 222 -30.93 23.46 -12.21
CA GLU A 222 -31.86 22.94 -13.22
C GLU A 222 -32.67 21.74 -12.71
N LYS A 223 -32.06 20.85 -11.92
CA LYS A 223 -32.76 19.73 -11.27
C LYS A 223 -33.74 20.19 -10.20
N ALA A 224 -33.43 21.27 -9.47
CA ALA A 224 -34.34 21.83 -8.48
C ALA A 224 -35.54 22.54 -9.14
N GLU A 225 -35.32 23.19 -10.28
CA GLU A 225 -36.38 23.85 -11.04
C GLU A 225 -37.35 22.85 -11.69
N LYS A 226 -36.83 21.79 -12.32
CA LYS A 226 -37.67 20.69 -12.85
C LYS A 226 -38.47 19.95 -11.78
N ALA A 227 -37.87 19.71 -10.60
CA ALA A 227 -38.58 19.10 -9.48
C ALA A 227 -39.68 20.00 -8.90
N ALA A 228 -39.50 21.33 -8.94
CA ALA A 228 -40.53 22.28 -8.52
C ALA A 228 -41.67 22.38 -9.54
N GLU A 229 -41.37 22.27 -10.84
CA GLU A 229 -42.36 22.28 -11.92
C GLU A 229 -43.22 21.01 -11.92
N GLU A 230 -42.61 19.82 -11.76
CA GLU A 230 -43.34 18.55 -11.61
C GLU A 230 -44.22 18.53 -10.35
N ALA A 231 -43.74 19.09 -9.23
CA ALA A 231 -44.54 19.21 -8.02
C ALA A 231 -45.73 20.19 -8.19
N ALA A 232 -45.57 21.24 -9.00
CA ALA A 232 -46.64 22.20 -9.27
C ALA A 232 -47.70 21.64 -10.24
N GLU A 233 -47.32 20.81 -11.23
CA GLU A 233 -48.27 20.11 -12.10
C GLU A 233 -49.06 19.02 -11.34
N ALA A 234 -48.41 18.27 -10.45
CA ALA A 234 -49.10 17.27 -9.62
C ALA A 234 -50.18 17.90 -8.72
N VAL A 235 -49.92 19.07 -8.16
CA VAL A 235 -50.89 19.81 -7.32
C VAL A 235 -52.07 20.36 -8.14
N LYS A 236 -51.86 20.68 -9.43
CA LYS A 236 -52.95 21.09 -10.33
C LYS A 236 -53.81 19.91 -10.78
N ALA A 237 -53.19 18.76 -11.06
CA ALA A 237 -53.90 17.53 -11.42
C ALA A 237 -54.80 17.02 -10.26
N ASP A 238 -54.30 17.05 -9.02
CA ASP A 238 -55.09 16.69 -7.84
C ASP A 238 -56.25 17.68 -7.56
N ALA A 239 -56.15 18.92 -8.01
CA ALA A 239 -57.21 19.92 -7.87
C ALA A 239 -58.31 19.79 -8.96
N GLU A 240 -57.98 19.26 -10.13
CA GLU A 240 -58.94 18.99 -11.21
C GLU A 240 -59.73 17.68 -11.01
N GLU A 241 -59.17 16.70 -10.28
CA GLU A 241 -59.87 15.45 -9.92
C GLU A 241 -60.83 15.60 -8.71
N ALA A 242 -60.78 16.74 -8.01
CA ALA A 242 -61.59 17.04 -6.83
C ALA A 242 -62.81 17.96 -7.09
N VAL A 243 -63.12 18.26 -8.36
CA VAL A 243 -64.32 19.01 -8.80
C VAL A 243 -65.23 18.11 -9.63
#